data_AF-A0A2N1D3H9-F1
#
_entry.id   AF-A0A2N1D3H9-F1
#
_cell.length_a   1.000
_cell.length_b   1.000
_cell.length_c   1.000
_cell.angle_alpha   90.00
_cell.angle_beta   90.00
_cell.angle_gamma   90.00
#
_symmetry.space_group_name_H-M   'P 1'
#
loop_
_entity.id
_entity.type
_entity.pdbx_description
1 polymer ?
#
loop_
_entity_poly.entity_id
_entity_poly.type
_entity_poly.pdbx_seq_one_letter_code
_entity_poly.pdbx_strand_id
1 'polypeptide(L)' 'MNNTLLLKLANASMLTTLVAFVINAVLAYGFNNHFPLLGLTLLHVGQILLAGLFKLSYVVRLVAQQQLGLAIR' A
#
# COMPACT_ATOMS: atom_id res chain seq x y z
N MET A 1 15.93 -15.83 9.70
CA MET A 1 15.41 -14.75 8.82
C MET A 1 15.73 -13.42 9.48
N ASN A 2 16.32 -12.46 8.77
CA ASN A 2 16.76 -11.21 9.41
C ASN A 2 15.55 -10.26 9.60
N ASN A 3 14.96 -10.28 10.79
CA ASN A 3 13.73 -9.53 11.11
C ASN A 3 13.89 -8.02 10.91
N THR A 4 15.11 -7.50 10.97
CA THR A 4 15.41 -6.08 10.65
C THR A 4 15.24 -5.75 9.17
N LEU A 5 15.61 -6.67 8.27
CA LEU A 5 15.36 -6.52 6.84
C LEU A 5 13.86 -6.61 6.56
N LEU A 6 13.16 -7.49 7.26
CA LEU A 6 11.71 -7.67 7.12
C LEU A 6 10.96 -6.40 7.55
N LEU A 7 11.41 -5.76 8.64
CA LEU A 7 10.88 -4.47 9.09
C LEU A 7 11.13 -3.34 8.08
N LYS A 8 12.35 -3.26 7.52
CA LYS A 8 12.68 -2.28 6.48
C LYS A 8 11.85 -2.51 5.22
N LEU A 9 11.69 -3.76 4.82
CA LEU A 9 10.89 -4.13 3.64
C LEU A 9 9.41 -3.79 3.84
N ALA A 10 8.86 -4.08 5.03
CA ALA A 10 7.48 -3.75 5.37
C ALA A 10 7.22 -2.24 5.37
N ASN A 11 8.15 -1.44 5.92
CA ASN A 11 8.06 0.02 5.86
C ASN A 11 8.15 0.54 4.43
N ALA A 12 9.08 -0.01 3.63
CA ALA A 12 9.21 0.37 2.22
C ALA A 12 7.95 -0.01 1.43
N SER A 13 7.38 -1.19 1.66
CA SER A 13 6.16 -1.63 0.97
C SER A 13 4.93 -0.82 1.39
N MET A 14 4.82 -0.40 2.65
CA MET A 14 3.79 0.56 3.08
C MET A 14 3.94 1.90 2.33
N LEU A 15 5.15 2.44 2.22
CA LEU A 15 5.37 3.69 1.51
C LEU A 15 5.07 3.58 0.01
N THR A 16 5.54 2.52 -0.65
CA THR A 16 5.32 2.33 -2.10
C THR A 16 3.84 2.12 -2.42
N THR A 17 3.12 1.32 -1.62
CA THR A 17 1.69 1.10 -1.81
C THR A 17 0.87 2.37 -1.55
N LEU A 18 1.27 3.20 -0.58
CA LEU A 18 0.66 4.51 -0.34
C LEU A 18 0.86 5.46 -1.52
N VAL A 19 2.10 5.58 -2.02
CA VAL A 19 2.40 6.44 -3.18
C VAL A 19 1.64 5.96 -4.41
N ALA A 20 1.62 4.65 -4.68
CA ALA A 20 0.84 4.08 -5.77
C ALA A 20 -0.67 4.36 -5.61
N PHE A 21 -1.20 4.27 -4.38
CA PHE A 21 -2.59 4.60 -4.09
C PHE A 21 -2.90 6.08 -4.37
N VAL A 22 -2.03 7.00 -3.96
CA VAL A 22 -2.19 8.43 -4.22
C VAL A 22 -2.14 8.73 -5.72
N ILE A 23 -1.18 8.16 -6.46
CA ILE A 23 -1.12 8.30 -7.92
C ILE A 23 -2.42 7.81 -8.57
N ASN A 24 -2.89 6.64 -8.14
CA ASN A 24 -4.11 6.04 -8.65
C ASN A 24 -5.34 6.92 -8.34
N ALA A 25 -5.41 7.51 -7.14
CA ALA A 25 -6.46 8.45 -6.76
C ALA A 25 -6.42 9.73 -7.61
N VAL A 26 -5.23 10.28 -7.87
CA VAL A 26 -5.05 11.45 -8.73
C VAL A 26 -5.50 11.15 -10.15
N LEU A 27 -5.17 9.98 -10.70
CA LEU A 27 -5.63 9.57 -12.03
C LEU A 27 -7.16 9.40 -12.08
N ALA A 28 -7.74 8.74 -11.07
CA ALA A 28 -9.17 8.46 -11.04
C ALA A 28 -10.03 9.73 -10.89
N TYR A 29 -9.63 10.65 -10.00
CA TYR A 29 -10.43 11.85 -9.70
C TYR A 29 -9.95 13.10 -10.44
N GLY A 30 -8.65 13.27 -10.64
CA GLY A 30 -8.07 14.46 -11.30
C GLY A 30 -8.09 14.41 -12.82
N PHE A 31 -8.05 13.21 -13.41
CA PHE A 31 -8.03 13.00 -14.86
C PHE A 31 -9.26 12.22 -15.37
N ASN A 32 -10.38 12.32 -14.65
CA ASN A 32 -11.60 11.56 -14.96
C ASN A 32 -12.08 11.71 -16.43
N ASN A 33 -11.88 12.88 -17.04
CA ASN A 33 -12.28 13.16 -18.42
C ASN A 33 -11.34 12.57 -19.49
N HIS A 34 -10.17 12.03 -19.11
CA HIS A 34 -9.19 11.46 -20.04
C HIS A 34 -9.30 9.94 -20.18
N PHE A 35 -10.03 9.28 -19.28
CA PHE A 35 -10.15 7.83 -19.26
C PHE A 35 -11.58 7.37 -19.62
N PRO A 36 -11.73 6.30 -20.41
CA PRO A 36 -13.04 5.69 -20.64
C PRO A 36 -13.59 5.10 -19.34
N LEU A 37 -14.91 4.89 -19.27
CA LEU A 37 -15.60 4.37 -18.08
C LEU A 37 -14.92 3.11 -17.50
N LEU A 38 -14.52 2.19 -18.37
CA LEU A 38 -13.82 0.95 -17.98
C LEU A 38 -12.46 1.25 -17.32
N GLY A 39 -11.73 2.24 -17.82
CA GLY A 39 -10.47 2.69 -17.22
C GLY A 39 -10.68 3.26 -15.82
N LEU A 40 -11.70 4.10 -15.61
CA LEU A 40 -12.06 4.59 -14.28
C LEU A 40 -12.39 3.45 -13.31
N THR A 41 -13.19 2.48 -13.75
CA THR A 41 -13.57 1.34 -12.92
C THR A 41 -12.34 0.55 -12.49
N LEU A 42 -11.37 0.31 -13.40
CA LEU A 42 -10.12 -0.38 -13.06
C LEU A 42 -9.26 0.43 -12.09
N LEU A 43 -9.17 1.76 -12.25
CA LEU A 43 -8.46 2.63 -11.30
C LEU A 43 -9.08 2.50 -9.90
N HIS A 44 -10.41 2.58 -9.78
CA HIS A 44 -11.11 2.44 -8.50
C HIS A 44 -10.96 1.05 -7.87
N VAL A 45 -11.09 -0.03 -8.65
CA VAL A 45 -10.83 -1.39 -8.16
C VAL A 45 -9.37 -1.53 -7.70
N GLY A 46 -8.44 -0.94 -8.44
CA GLY A 46 -7.03 -0.85 -8.06
C GLY A 46 -6.82 -0.15 -6.72
N GLN A 47 -7.61 0.88 -6.38
CA GLN A 47 -7.54 1.55 -5.07
C GLN A 47 -7.90 0.58 -3.94
N ILE A 48 -8.90 -0.28 -4.13
CA ILE A 48 -9.30 -1.29 -3.13
C ILE A 48 -8.16 -2.29 -2.90
N LEU A 49 -7.54 -2.77 -3.98
CA LEU A 49 -6.41 -3.70 -3.90
C LEU A 49 -5.20 -3.06 -3.21
N LEU A 50 -4.85 -1.82 -3.56
CA LEU A 50 -3.73 -1.08 -2.96
C LEU A 50 -3.97 -0.81 -1.46
N ALA A 51 -5.20 -0.47 -1.06
CA ALA A 51 -5.56 -0.32 0.35
C ALA A 51 -5.41 -1.65 1.11
N GLY A 52 -5.77 -2.77 0.49
CA GLY A 52 -5.54 -4.11 1.04
C GLY A 52 -4.05 -4.43 1.22
N LEU A 53 -3.23 -4.16 0.21
CA LEU A 53 -1.78 -4.37 0.26
C LEU A 53 -1.08 -3.48 1.29
N PHE A 54 -1.54 -2.24 1.47
CA PHE A 54 -1.05 -1.34 2.51
C PHE A 54 -1.33 -1.93 3.91
N LYS A 55 -2.56 -2.42 4.13
CA LYS A 55 -2.93 -3.09 5.38
C LYS A 55 -2.12 -4.36 5.62
N LEU A 56 -1.87 -5.16 4.59
CA LEU A 56 -1.04 -6.37 4.68
C LEU A 56 0.40 -6.01 5.07
N SER A 57 0.98 -5.00 4.41
CA SER A 57 2.32 -4.50 4.72
C SER A 57 2.45 -4.02 6.18
N TYR A 58 1.39 -3.37 6.69
CA TYR A 58 1.31 -2.99 8.10
C TYR A 58 1.30 -4.20 9.03
N VAL A 59 0.51 -5.24 8.75
CA VAL A 59 0.52 -6.47 9.57
C VAL A 59 1.91 -7.12 9.56
N VAL A 60 2.58 -7.16 8.41
CA VAL A 60 3.96 -7.68 8.31
C VAL A 60 4.93 -6.84 9.15
N ARG A 61 4.76 -5.52 9.18
CA ARG A 61 5.53 -4.62 10.05
C ARG A 61 5.34 -4.97 11.53
N LEU A 62 4.09 -5.17 11.97
CA LEU A 62 3.78 -5.52 13.36
C LEU A 62 4.40 -6.87 13.75
N VAL A 63 4.32 -7.88 12.87
CA VAL A 63 4.95 -9.19 13.08
C VAL A 63 6.47 -9.05 13.19
N ALA A 64 7.10 -8.23 12.34
CA ALA A 64 8.53 -7.97 12.41
C ALA A 64 8.94 -7.27 13.72
N GLN A 65 8.15 -6.28 14.18
CA GLN A 65 8.37 -5.60 15.46
C GLN A 65 8.23 -6.55 16.64
N GLN A 66 7.19 -7.40 16.63
CA GLN A 66 6.96 -8.42 17.66
C GLN A 66 8.13 -9.41 17.74
N GLN A 67 8.63 -9.88 16.61
CA GLN A 67 9.78 -10.80 16.56
C GLN A 67 11.11 -10.15 16.97
N LEU A 68 11.20 -8.82 16.93
CA LEU A 68 12.37 -8.06 17.40
C LEU A 68 12.25 -7.66 18.89
N GLY A 69 11.15 -7.99 19.57
CA GLY A 69 10.89 -7.54 20.94
C GLY A 69 10.66 -6.03 21.05
N LEU A 70 10.34 -5.36 19.94
CA LEU A 70 10.04 -3.93 19.91
C LEU A 70 8.57 -3.69 20.25
N ALA A 71 8.27 -2.50 20.76
CA ALA A 71 6.89 -2.09 20.97
C ALA A 71 6.13 -2.08 19.63
N ILE A 72 5.00 -2.79 19.61
CA ILE A 72 4.08 -2.84 18.47
C ILE A 72 3.34 -1.50 18.39
N ARG A 73 3.52 -0.78 17.28
CA ARG A 73 2.95 0.54 17.01
C ARG A 73 2.60 0.64 15.54
#